data_AF-E1L592-F1
#
_entry.id   AF-E1L592-F1
#
_cell.length_a   1.000
_cell.length_b   1.000
_cell.length_c   1.000
_cell.angle_alpha   90.00
_cell.angle_beta   90.00
_cell.angle_gamma   90.00
#
_symmetry.space_group_name_H-M   'P 1'
#
loop_
_entity.id
_entity.type
_entity.pdbx_description
1 polymer ?
#
loop_
_entity_poly.entity_id
_entity_poly.type
_entity_poly.pdbx_seq_one_letter_code
_entity_poly.pdbx_strand_id
1 'polypeptide(L)'
;MVHENTATMSMLDETTPDEVTPDETIPLRDNREPLMPSRSLSGFPEPPSYSGTGEEGYLYFHIDPKHTNYVNRILEGYEYVGVMTSLDKSGRCMVRCTPDTRRLASEILSRLPEVTLEI
;
A
#
# COMPACT_ATOMS: atom_id res chain seq x y z
N MET A 1 -58.66 -39.51 27.34
CA MET A 1 -58.11 -40.82 26.98
C MET A 1 -57.11 -40.58 25.86
N VAL A 2 -55.81 -40.43 26.19
CA VAL A 2 -54.75 -41.45 26.01
C VAL A 2 -54.67 -41.94 24.56
N HIS A 3 -53.58 -41.78 23.81
CA HIS A 3 -52.23 -42.20 24.18
C HIS A 3 -51.13 -41.38 23.49
N GLU A 4 -50.02 -41.28 24.22
CA GLU A 4 -48.67 -41.05 23.76
C GLU A 4 -48.32 -41.95 22.56
N ASN A 5 -47.47 -41.48 21.64
CA ASN A 5 -46.66 -42.41 20.86
C ASN A 5 -45.20 -41.95 20.86
N THR A 6 -44.43 -42.80 21.53
CA THR A 6 -43.00 -42.79 21.78
C THR A 6 -42.19 -43.04 20.51
N ALA A 7 -40.97 -42.49 20.55
CA ALA A 7 -39.93 -42.49 19.53
C ALA A 7 -39.58 -43.84 18.88
N THR A 8 -39.17 -43.76 17.61
CA THR A 8 -38.08 -44.56 17.05
C THR A 8 -37.12 -43.63 16.30
N MET A 9 -36.06 -43.18 16.98
CA MET A 9 -34.88 -42.66 16.28
C MET A 9 -34.22 -43.85 15.58
N SER A 10 -34.28 -43.89 14.25
CA SER A 10 -33.46 -44.80 13.47
C SER A 10 -32.03 -44.31 13.52
N MET A 11 -31.23 -44.96 14.36
CA MET A 11 -29.78 -44.96 14.27
C MET A 11 -29.40 -45.54 12.91
N LEU A 12 -28.54 -44.84 12.17
CA LEU A 12 -27.56 -45.33 11.18
C LEU A 12 -27.20 -44.18 10.23
N ASP A 13 -26.14 -43.45 10.55
CA ASP A 13 -25.10 -43.20 9.55
C ASP A 13 -23.76 -43.22 10.27
N GLU A 14 -23.00 -44.25 9.96
CA GLU A 14 -21.70 -44.56 10.53
C GLU A 14 -20.70 -43.54 10.00
N THR A 15 -20.31 -42.56 10.81
CA THR A 15 -19.21 -41.67 10.48
C THR A 15 -17.92 -42.47 10.50
N THR A 16 -17.42 -42.85 9.31
CA THR A 16 -16.05 -43.34 9.15
C THR A 16 -15.08 -42.24 9.63
N PRO A 17 -14.11 -42.55 10.49
CA PRO A 17 -13.04 -41.62 10.79
C PRO A 17 -12.15 -41.54 9.54
N ASP A 18 -12.15 -40.39 8.87
CA ASP A 18 -11.17 -40.09 7.84
C ASP A 18 -9.77 -40.29 8.44
N GLU A 19 -9.03 -41.26 7.89
CA GLU A 19 -7.64 -41.50 8.23
C GLU A 19 -6.84 -40.20 8.03
N VAL A 20 -6.27 -39.69 9.11
CA VAL A 20 -5.19 -38.71 9.07
C VAL A 20 -3.99 -39.38 8.43
N THR A 21 -3.80 -39.15 7.14
CA THR A 21 -2.55 -39.46 6.44
C THR A 21 -1.44 -38.56 6.99
N PRO A 22 -0.24 -39.11 7.27
CA PRO A 22 0.84 -38.34 7.87
C PRO A 22 1.34 -37.27 6.88
N ASP A 23 1.39 -36.04 7.38
CA ASP A 23 1.92 -34.81 6.78
C ASP A 23 3.08 -35.06 5.81
N GLU A 24 2.79 -35.09 4.50
CA GLU A 24 3.82 -35.07 3.47
C GLU A 24 4.57 -33.74 3.60
N THR A 25 5.78 -33.81 4.13
CA THR A 25 6.68 -32.66 4.24
C THR A 25 6.89 -32.09 2.84
N ILE A 26 6.21 -30.99 2.52
CA ILE A 26 6.35 -30.31 1.23
C ILE A 26 7.83 -29.93 1.10
N PRO A 27 8.58 -30.48 0.13
CA PRO A 27 9.98 -30.13 -0.03
C PRO A 27 10.06 -28.64 -0.36
N LEU A 28 10.89 -27.92 0.40
CA LEU A 28 11.16 -26.50 0.19
C LEU A 28 11.70 -26.34 -1.25
N ARG A 29 10.85 -25.89 -2.17
CA ARG A 29 11.26 -25.69 -3.56
C ARG A 29 12.32 -24.60 -3.59
N ASP A 30 13.47 -24.91 -4.16
CA ASP A 30 14.55 -23.96 -4.41
C ASP A 30 14.01 -22.91 -5.39
N ASN A 31 13.82 -21.66 -4.94
CA ASN A 31 13.20 -20.55 -5.69
C ASN A 31 14.08 -20.01 -6.84
N ARG A 32 14.81 -20.89 -7.53
CA ARG A 32 15.73 -20.56 -8.62
C ARG A 32 15.03 -20.42 -9.97
N GLU A 33 13.74 -20.72 -10.07
CA GLU A 33 12.97 -20.45 -11.28
C GLU A 33 12.69 -18.95 -11.41
N PRO A 34 13.08 -18.31 -12.52
CA PRO A 34 12.72 -16.91 -12.78
C PRO A 34 11.20 -16.74 -12.74
N LEU A 35 10.72 -15.72 -12.02
CA LEU A 35 9.30 -15.39 -11.99
C LEU A 35 8.84 -15.04 -13.40
N MET A 36 7.99 -15.88 -13.98
CA MET A 36 7.42 -15.61 -15.30
C MET A 36 6.28 -14.60 -15.15
N PRO A 37 6.26 -13.52 -15.96
CA PRO A 37 5.12 -12.61 -16.00
C PRO A 37 3.83 -13.38 -16.30
N SER A 38 2.76 -13.10 -15.56
CA SER A 38 1.47 -13.73 -15.80
C SER A 38 0.96 -13.43 -17.21
N ARG A 39 0.48 -14.45 -17.93
CA ARG A 39 -0.10 -14.33 -19.28
C ARG A 39 -1.34 -13.43 -19.36
N SER A 40 -1.93 -13.04 -18.22
CA SER A 40 -3.08 -12.13 -18.10
C SER A 40 -2.75 -10.65 -18.28
N LEU A 41 -1.46 -10.28 -18.41
CA LEU A 41 -1.03 -8.88 -18.58
C LEU A 41 -1.38 -8.27 -19.95
N SER A 42 -1.83 -9.05 -20.94
CA SER A 42 -2.21 -8.56 -22.27
C SER A 42 -3.50 -7.71 -22.29
N GLY A 43 -4.21 -7.60 -21.17
CA GLY A 43 -5.42 -6.78 -21.04
C GLY A 43 -5.17 -5.32 -20.67
N PHE A 44 -3.94 -4.93 -20.36
CA PHE A 44 -3.61 -3.55 -20.02
C PHE A 44 -3.05 -2.82 -21.24
N PRO A 45 -3.53 -1.61 -21.54
CA PRO A 45 -2.89 -0.78 -22.55
C PRO A 45 -1.43 -0.55 -22.13
N GLU A 46 -0.55 -0.51 -23.12
CA GLU A 46 0.85 -0.17 -22.89
C GLU A 46 0.89 1.24 -22.27
N PRO A 47 1.56 1.42 -21.12
CA PRO A 47 1.59 2.72 -20.47
C PRO A 47 2.25 3.72 -21.42
N PRO A 48 1.83 5.00 -21.38
CA PRO A 48 2.49 6.04 -22.14
C PRO A 48 4.00 6.02 -21.81
N SER A 49 4.83 6.10 -22.84
CA SER A 49 6.28 6.16 -22.66
C SER A 49 6.64 7.47 -21.94
N TYR A 50 6.97 7.35 -20.65
CA TYR A 50 7.48 8.45 -19.85
C TYR A 50 9.01 8.34 -19.81
N SER A 51 9.70 9.32 -20.40
CA SER A 51 11.17 9.37 -20.42
C SER A 51 11.78 10.09 -19.22
N GLY A 52 10.95 10.58 -18.30
CA GLY A 52 11.41 11.30 -17.11
C GLY A 52 11.85 10.35 -15.99
N THR A 53 12.69 10.85 -15.09
CA THR A 53 13.12 10.08 -13.91
C THR A 53 12.09 10.13 -12.78
N GLY A 54 11.06 10.98 -12.92
CA GLY A 54 10.10 11.32 -11.87
C GLY A 54 10.63 12.39 -10.92
N GLU A 55 11.91 12.75 -11.01
CA GLU A 55 12.57 13.70 -10.11
C GLU A 55 12.23 15.15 -10.44
N GLU A 56 11.80 15.44 -11.68
CA GLU A 56 11.23 16.73 -12.09
C GLU A 56 10.04 17.19 -11.24
N GLY A 57 9.37 16.26 -10.55
CA GLY A 57 8.27 16.52 -9.62
C GLY A 57 8.72 16.89 -8.21
N TYR A 58 10.00 16.74 -7.87
CA TYR A 58 10.47 16.89 -6.50
C TYR A 58 10.61 18.37 -6.11
N LEU A 59 10.21 18.66 -4.88
CA LEU A 59 10.39 19.97 -4.26
C LEU A 59 11.18 19.80 -2.97
N TYR A 60 12.27 20.55 -2.83
CA TYR A 60 13.11 20.55 -1.64
C TYR A 60 12.83 21.80 -0.82
N PHE A 61 12.84 21.65 0.50
CA PHE A 61 12.54 22.75 1.41
C PHE A 61 13.09 22.46 2.81
N HIS A 62 13.19 23.51 3.61
CA HIS A 62 13.59 23.45 5.01
C HIS A 62 12.44 23.86 5.92
N ILE A 63 12.35 23.19 7.07
CA ILE A 63 11.45 23.50 8.19
C ILE A 63 12.19 23.27 9.50
N ASP A 64 11.77 23.93 10.59
CA ASP A 64 12.15 23.47 11.93
C ASP A 64 11.56 22.05 12.15
N PRO A 65 12.36 21.04 12.58
CA PRO A 65 11.88 19.67 12.78
C PRO A 65 10.60 19.56 13.64
N LYS A 66 10.35 20.50 14.57
CA LYS A 66 9.11 20.51 15.38
C LYS A 66 7.83 20.71 14.54
N HIS A 67 7.95 21.30 13.35
CA HIS A 67 6.84 21.53 12.42
C HIS A 67 6.68 20.42 11.37
N THR A 68 7.50 19.37 11.39
CA THR A 68 7.45 18.26 10.41
C THR A 68 6.05 17.67 10.28
N ASN A 69 5.44 17.29 11.39
CA ASN A 69 4.08 16.72 11.38
C ASN A 69 3.02 17.75 10.98
N TYR A 70 3.20 19.03 11.33
CA TYR A 70 2.27 20.09 10.96
C TYR A 70 2.23 20.25 9.43
N VAL A 71 3.39 20.40 8.79
CA VAL A 71 3.49 20.55 7.34
C VAL A 71 3.04 19.28 6.60
N ASN A 72 3.41 18.10 7.09
CA ASN A 72 2.97 16.83 6.50
C ASN A 72 1.44 16.72 6.49
N ARG A 73 0.76 17.05 7.60
CA ARG A 73 -0.71 16.99 7.69
C ARG A 73 -1.41 17.98 6.76
N ILE A 74 -0.79 19.13 6.47
CA ILE A 74 -1.33 20.06 5.48
C ILE A 74 -1.30 19.41 4.10
N LEU A 75 -0.17 18.84 3.69
CA LEU A 75 -0.03 18.17 2.40
C LEU A 75 -1.00 16.97 2.25
N GLU A 76 -1.18 16.18 3.31
CA GLU A 76 -2.17 15.10 3.37
C GLU A 76 -3.61 15.64 3.24
N GLY A 77 -3.90 16.79 3.87
CA GLY A 77 -5.21 17.44 3.81
C GLY A 77 -5.60 17.99 2.43
N TYR A 78 -4.61 18.24 1.56
CA TYR A 78 -4.82 18.56 0.13
C TYR A 78 -4.87 17.29 -0.74
N GLU A 79 -5.65 16.29 -0.30
CA GLU A 79 -5.85 15.03 -1.02
C GLU A 79 -4.54 14.32 -1.41
N TYR A 80 -3.53 14.36 -0.53
CA TYR A 80 -2.20 13.79 -0.78
C TYR A 80 -1.54 14.34 -2.06
N VAL A 81 -1.51 15.67 -2.21
CA VAL A 81 -0.88 16.37 -3.35
C VAL A 81 0.56 15.90 -3.67
N GLY A 82 1.28 15.42 -2.64
CA GLY A 82 2.55 14.73 -2.76
C GLY A 82 2.95 14.06 -1.46
N VAL A 83 3.99 13.23 -1.51
CA VAL A 83 4.52 12.51 -0.34
C VAL A 83 5.73 13.25 0.22
N MET A 84 5.59 13.77 1.45
CA MET A 84 6.69 14.41 2.16
C MET A 84 7.64 13.36 2.75
N THR A 85 8.95 13.61 2.68
CA THR A 85 10.00 12.81 3.28
C THR A 85 11.02 13.74 3.93
N SER A 86 11.29 13.58 5.22
CA SER A 86 12.43 14.23 5.87
C SER A 86 13.73 13.57 5.41
N LEU A 87 14.72 14.38 5.02
CA LEU A 87 16.00 13.90 4.49
C LEU A 87 17.08 13.87 5.57
N ASP A 88 17.01 14.76 6.56
CA ASP A 88 17.96 14.84 7.65
C ASP A 88 17.35 15.39 8.96
N LYS A 89 18.18 15.43 10.01
CA LYS A 89 17.79 15.93 11.34
C LYS A 89 17.79 17.46 11.46
N SER A 90 18.37 18.16 10.49
CA SER A 90 18.38 19.64 10.45
C SER A 90 17.08 20.22 9.91
N GLY A 91 16.17 19.37 9.41
CA GLY A 91 14.86 19.78 8.94
C GLY A 91 14.77 19.98 7.43
N ARG A 92 15.77 19.50 6.67
CA ARG A 92 15.66 19.41 5.22
C ARG A 92 14.67 18.32 4.85
N CYS A 93 13.73 18.66 4.00
CA CYS A 93 12.64 17.80 3.56
C CYS A 93 12.50 17.86 2.03
N MET A 94 11.81 16.87 1.50
CA MET A 94 11.43 16.82 0.10
C MET A 94 9.98 16.35 -0.04
N VAL A 95 9.24 16.91 -1.00
CA VAL A 95 7.93 16.40 -1.42
C VAL A 95 8.08 15.77 -2.81
N ARG A 96 7.69 14.50 -2.94
CA ARG A 96 7.55 13.84 -4.25
C ARG A 96 6.15 14.10 -4.77
N CYS A 97 6.09 14.83 -5.89
CA CYS A 97 4.85 15.13 -6.60
C CYS A 97 4.91 14.51 -8.00
N THR A 98 3.77 14.44 -8.68
CA THR A 98 3.76 14.26 -10.13
C THR A 98 4.00 15.62 -10.81
N PRO A 99 4.36 15.64 -12.11
CA PRO A 99 4.48 16.90 -12.85
C PRO A 99 3.23 17.78 -12.76
N ASP A 100 2.05 17.17 -12.73
CA ASP A 100 0.76 17.86 -12.67
C ASP A 100 0.50 18.51 -11.30
N THR A 101 0.93 17.87 -10.19
CA THR A 101 0.68 18.39 -8.84
C THR A 101 1.80 19.27 -8.29
N ARG A 102 2.99 19.28 -8.91
CA ARG A 102 4.14 20.06 -8.45
C ARG A 102 3.84 21.54 -8.24
N ARG A 103 3.09 22.17 -9.16
CA ARG A 103 2.74 23.59 -9.04
C ARG A 103 1.90 23.86 -7.80
N LEU A 104 0.88 23.03 -7.56
CA LEU A 104 0.02 23.13 -6.39
C LEU A 104 0.80 22.90 -5.09
N ALA A 105 1.67 21.88 -5.06
CA ALA A 105 2.53 21.63 -3.90
C ALA A 105 3.45 22.82 -3.58
N SER A 106 4.08 23.40 -4.61
CA SER A 106 4.89 24.62 -4.45
C SER A 106 4.08 25.79 -3.92
N GLU A 107 2.85 25.97 -4.40
CA GLU A 107 1.96 27.05 -3.99
C GLU A 107 1.54 26.90 -2.52
N ILE A 108 1.16 25.69 -2.10
CA ILE A 108 0.81 25.37 -0.71
C ILE A 108 2.01 25.65 0.20
N LEU A 109 3.18 25.08 -0.11
CA LEU A 109 4.38 25.23 0.70
C LEU A 109 4.84 26.68 0.80
N SER A 110 4.72 27.46 -0.28
CA SER A 110 5.08 28.89 -0.28
C SER A 110 4.21 29.78 0.63
N ARG A 111 3.03 29.28 1.05
CA ARG A 111 2.12 30.01 1.95
C ARG A 111 2.35 29.68 3.43
N LEU A 112 3.17 28.68 3.74
CA LEU A 112 3.45 28.28 5.12
C LEU A 112 4.65 29.07 5.65
N PRO A 113 4.50 29.89 6.70
CA PRO A 113 5.60 30.69 7.22
C PRO A 113 6.72 29.85 7.84
N GLU A 114 6.44 28.59 8.20
CA GLU A 114 7.43 27.65 8.73
C GLU A 114 8.35 27.06 7.65
N VAL A 115 8.00 27.23 6.36
CA VAL A 115 8.66 26.59 5.22
C VAL A 115 9.57 27.58 4.49
N THR A 116 10.78 27.14 4.17
CA THR A 116 11.70 27.82 3.23
C THR A 116 11.98 26.91 2.05
N LEU A 117 11.46 27.25 0.87
CA LEU A 117 11.68 26.48 -0.36
C LEU A 117 13.13 26.63 -0.86
N GLU A 118 13.72 25.53 -1.32
CA GLU A 118 14.97 25.53 -2.10
C GLU A 118 14.57 25.71 -3.58
N ILE A 119 14.71 26.94 -4.09
CA ILE A 119 14.34 27.34 -5.46
C ILE A 119 15.57 27.35 -6.36
#